data_AF-A0A8J7IDR7-F1
#
_entry.id   AF-A0A8J7IDR7-F1
#
_cell.length_a   1.000
_cell.length_b   1.000
_cell.length_c   1.000
_cell.angle_alpha   90.00
_cell.angle_beta   90.00
_cell.angle_gamma   90.00
#
_symmetry.space_group_name_H-M   'P 1'
#
loop_
_entity.id
_entity.type
_entity.pdbx_description
1 polymer ?
#
loop_
_entity_poly.entity_id
_entity_poly.type
_entity_poly.pdbx_seq_one_letter_code
_entity_poly.pdbx_strand_id
1 'polypeptide(L)'
;MPSPLEPQFIQDFTHFEQHVAKLISRAGWTIETAKTNQPGYDLVAKKENLLVAVQVKWLKNNVTAPQLLSFANFLDSNEGKQFNLGWFITTKGFGGPALSLIRSWNKDTKIRCGIAHENKLVNINGFEDIASGNNNGTTNSDNENNTSKKLYFGIFTCKGGVGKTTVAGHLAGALALQGFNVALVDLDPEQNLQKLVGDGVFVPNPNGVGTTIQVFDESVWHEDAARDCQIVICDCSPALERNPKKLVERLDYCIIPTTLNPLGINKHGKVIQQTVQEIRQINKNAHLFVVVNNFKDPGVRRFKLLKQVYATAYDEISKIDNKFHCIDPEEVCIRASDLLYYWGIHILENPDNPASRLAFDLIGGRCYPREDFISLADYIERKAGIGILRTS
;
A
#
# COMPACT_ATOMS: atom_id res chain seq x y z
N MET A 1 -20.76 27.89 1.25
CA MET A 1 -20.43 27.99 2.69
C MET A 1 -18.97 27.59 2.83
N PRO A 2 -18.12 28.37 3.52
CA PRO A 2 -16.76 27.91 3.80
C PRO A 2 -16.86 26.67 4.70
N SER A 3 -16.09 25.63 4.36
CA SER A 3 -15.89 24.45 5.21
C SER A 3 -15.58 24.90 6.63
N PRO A 4 -16.16 24.31 7.70
CA PRO A 4 -15.64 24.52 9.04
C PRO A 4 -14.14 24.22 9.00
N LEU A 5 -13.32 25.14 9.51
CA LEU A 5 -11.88 24.94 9.65
C LEU A 5 -11.68 23.63 10.42
N GLU A 6 -11.00 22.67 9.81
CA GLU A 6 -10.71 21.40 10.50
C GLU A 6 -9.94 21.70 11.80
N PRO A 7 -10.25 20.99 12.90
CA PRO A 7 -9.53 21.16 14.16
C PRO A 7 -8.01 21.04 13.98
N GLN A 8 -7.23 21.91 14.64
CA GLN A 8 -5.76 21.93 14.49
C GLN A 8 -5.11 20.58 14.80
N PHE A 9 -5.69 19.77 15.69
CA PHE A 9 -5.15 18.48 16.07
C PHE A 9 -5.32 17.38 15.00
N ILE A 10 -6.10 17.62 13.94
CA ILE A 10 -6.26 16.68 12.81
C ILE A 10 -5.60 17.18 11.53
N GLN A 11 -4.73 18.18 11.61
CA GLN A 11 -4.06 18.75 10.44
C GLN A 11 -3.14 17.74 9.73
N ASP A 12 -2.37 16.98 10.50
CA ASP A 12 -1.48 15.92 10.03
C ASP A 12 -1.27 14.89 11.15
N PHE A 13 -0.50 13.83 10.87
CA PHE A 13 -0.22 12.80 11.87
C PHE A 13 0.54 13.35 13.09
N THR A 14 1.47 14.27 12.92
CA THR A 14 2.31 14.77 14.03
C THR A 14 1.46 15.51 15.06
N HIS A 15 0.59 16.41 14.59
CA HIS A 15 -0.35 17.11 15.45
C HIS A 15 -1.32 16.15 16.15
N PHE A 16 -1.75 15.11 15.43
CA PHE A 16 -2.66 14.12 15.97
C PHE A 16 -2.02 13.20 17.00
N GLU A 17 -0.81 12.72 16.75
CA GLU A 17 -0.02 11.92 17.68
C GLU A 17 0.26 12.71 18.97
N GLN A 18 0.70 13.96 18.86
CA GLN A 18 0.90 14.85 20.02
C GLN A 18 -0.40 15.07 20.79
N HIS A 19 -1.52 15.21 20.09
CA HIS A 19 -2.83 15.34 20.72
C HIS A 19 -3.22 14.09 21.50
N VAL A 20 -3.08 12.91 20.90
CA VAL A 20 -3.33 11.63 21.56
C VAL A 20 -2.42 11.45 22.79
N ALA A 21 -1.12 11.75 22.66
CA ALA A 21 -0.17 11.72 23.77
C ALA A 21 -0.60 12.64 24.93
N LYS A 22 -1.07 13.86 24.62
CA LYS A 22 -1.59 14.81 25.62
C LYS A 22 -2.84 14.28 26.31
N LEU A 23 -3.79 13.70 25.56
CA LEU A 23 -5.00 13.11 26.13
C LEU A 23 -4.67 11.94 27.08
N ILE A 24 -3.76 11.06 26.68
CA ILE A 24 -3.32 9.93 27.51
C ILE A 24 -2.57 10.40 28.76
N SER A 25 -1.69 11.40 28.62
CA SER A 25 -0.94 11.96 29.75
C SER A 25 -1.85 12.62 30.78
N ARG A 26 -2.89 13.34 30.32
CA ARG A 26 -3.93 13.91 31.20
C ARG A 26 -4.69 12.84 31.99
N ALA A 27 -4.77 11.61 31.49
CA ALA A 27 -5.37 10.47 32.19
C ALA A 27 -4.39 9.78 33.18
N GLY A 28 -3.21 10.37 33.43
CA GLY A 28 -2.23 9.91 34.40
C GLY A 28 -1.34 8.76 33.91
N TRP A 29 -1.14 8.65 32.59
CA TRP A 29 -0.20 7.72 31.98
C TRP A 29 1.08 8.45 31.59
N THR A 30 2.22 7.77 31.70
CA THR A 30 3.49 8.27 31.13
C THR A 30 3.58 7.83 29.68
N ILE A 31 3.94 8.74 28.77
CA ILE A 31 4.07 8.46 27.33
C ILE A 31 5.53 8.50 26.92
N GLU A 32 5.95 7.50 26.14
CA GLU A 32 7.20 7.49 25.40
C GLU A 32 6.90 7.32 23.91
N THR A 33 7.47 8.17 23.05
CA THR A 33 7.35 8.01 21.59
C THR A 33 8.21 6.84 21.13
N ALA A 34 7.69 6.03 20.19
CA ALA A 34 8.44 4.93 19.61
C ALA A 34 9.67 5.45 18.82
N LYS A 35 10.66 4.57 18.62
CA LYS A 35 11.80 4.88 17.75
C LYS A 35 11.31 5.03 16.30
N THR A 36 11.99 5.86 15.51
CA THR A 36 11.74 5.99 14.08
C THR A 36 11.79 4.62 13.39
N ASN A 37 10.80 4.31 12.54
CA ASN A 37 10.62 3.02 11.84
C ASN A 37 10.32 1.80 12.73
N GLN A 38 9.88 1.99 13.98
CA GLN A 38 9.38 0.88 14.78
C GLN A 38 8.06 0.35 14.19
N PRO A 39 7.99 -0.93 13.77
CA PRO A 39 6.74 -1.49 13.22
C PRO A 39 5.72 -1.71 14.33
N GLY A 40 4.45 -1.43 14.03
CA GLY A 40 3.31 -1.86 14.85
C GLY A 40 2.73 -0.85 15.83
N TYR A 41 3.50 0.11 16.36
CA TYR A 41 3.00 1.12 17.31
C TYR A 41 3.77 2.45 17.23
N ASP A 42 3.12 3.53 17.68
CA ASP A 42 3.63 4.91 17.59
C ASP A 42 4.02 5.47 18.96
N LEU A 43 3.26 5.11 20.01
CA LEU A 43 3.54 5.51 21.39
C LEU A 43 3.54 4.29 22.32
N VAL A 44 4.23 4.42 23.45
CA VAL A 44 4.17 3.49 24.57
C VAL A 44 3.56 4.22 25.76
N ALA A 45 2.46 3.72 26.29
CA ALA A 45 1.85 4.24 27.50
C ALA A 45 2.19 3.34 28.70
N LYS A 46 2.63 3.96 29.80
CA LYS A 46 3.03 3.29 31.05
C LYS A 46 2.20 3.80 32.22
N LYS A 47 1.65 2.88 33.01
CA LYS A 47 1.01 3.19 34.29
C LYS A 47 1.13 1.99 35.22
N GLU A 48 1.79 2.19 36.36
CA GLU A 48 2.08 1.11 37.31
C GLU A 48 2.80 -0.08 36.61
N ASN A 49 2.22 -1.27 36.62
CA ASN A 49 2.75 -2.47 35.97
C ASN A 49 2.18 -2.70 34.56
N LEU A 50 1.46 -1.72 33.99
CA LEU A 50 0.88 -1.82 32.65
C LEU A 50 1.77 -1.12 31.63
N LEU A 51 2.17 -1.88 30.62
CA LEU A 51 2.85 -1.43 29.42
C LEU A 51 1.90 -1.60 28.23
N VAL A 52 1.58 -0.50 27.56
CA VAL A 52 0.58 -0.47 26.48
C VAL A 52 1.20 0.05 25.21
N ALA A 53 1.06 -0.72 24.13
CA ALA A 53 1.39 -0.26 22.78
C ALA A 53 0.23 0.60 22.27
N VAL A 54 0.51 1.81 21.81
CA VAL A 54 -0.50 2.71 21.25
C VAL A 54 -0.21 2.90 19.77
N GLN A 55 -1.14 2.48 18.92
CA GLN A 55 -1.11 2.77 17.51
C GLN A 55 -2.08 3.92 17.21
N VAL A 56 -1.54 4.98 16.63
CA VAL A 56 -2.25 6.19 16.22
C VAL A 56 -2.47 6.12 14.71
N LYS A 57 -3.72 6.21 14.27
CA LYS A 57 -4.08 6.24 12.84
C LYS A 57 -4.75 7.54 12.48
N TRP A 58 -3.97 8.43 11.86
CA TRP A 58 -4.50 9.62 11.22
C TRP A 58 -5.09 9.25 9.86
N LEU A 59 -6.41 9.30 9.74
CA LEU A 59 -7.14 8.94 8.52
C LEU A 59 -8.16 10.02 8.15
N LYS A 60 -8.45 10.14 6.85
CA LYS A 60 -9.55 10.96 6.34
C LYS A 60 -10.89 10.21 6.34
N ASN A 61 -10.84 8.88 6.31
CA ASN A 61 -11.98 7.97 6.33
C ASN A 61 -11.99 7.08 7.58
N ASN A 62 -13.09 6.34 7.75
CA ASN A 62 -13.20 5.34 8.80
C ASN A 62 -12.17 4.22 8.63
N VAL A 63 -11.70 3.71 9.76
CA VAL A 63 -10.78 2.58 9.84
C VAL A 63 -11.40 1.34 9.23
N THR A 64 -10.60 0.62 8.45
CA THR A 64 -11.01 -0.60 7.74
C THR A 64 -10.63 -1.84 8.54
N ALA A 65 -11.31 -2.96 8.34
CA ALA A 65 -10.98 -4.21 9.04
C ALA A 65 -9.51 -4.67 8.81
N PRO A 66 -8.95 -4.56 7.59
CA PRO A 66 -7.51 -4.70 7.33
C PRO A 66 -6.59 -3.93 8.28
N GLN A 67 -6.87 -2.65 8.51
CA GLN A 67 -6.04 -1.77 9.34
C GLN A 67 -6.05 -2.23 10.82
N LEU A 68 -7.22 -2.62 11.33
CA LEU A 68 -7.36 -3.18 12.66
C LEU A 68 -6.64 -4.53 12.83
N LEU A 69 -6.80 -5.43 11.86
CA LEU A 69 -6.19 -6.76 11.89
C LEU A 69 -4.67 -6.68 11.90
N SER A 70 -4.08 -5.72 11.15
CA SER A 70 -2.64 -5.50 11.17
C SER A 70 -2.11 -5.22 12.58
N PHE A 71 -2.80 -4.37 13.36
CA PHE A 71 -2.40 -4.09 14.73
C PHE A 71 -2.67 -5.25 15.69
N ALA A 72 -3.80 -5.94 15.55
CA ALA A 72 -4.09 -7.13 16.35
C ALA A 72 -3.01 -8.22 16.13
N ASN A 73 -2.65 -8.47 14.88
CA ASN A 73 -1.58 -9.39 14.49
C ASN A 73 -0.22 -8.98 15.09
N PHE A 74 0.09 -7.68 15.13
CA PHE A 74 1.28 -7.18 15.81
C PHE A 74 1.27 -7.52 17.32
N LEU A 75 0.15 -7.32 18.02
CA LEU A 75 0.05 -7.63 19.46
C LEU A 75 0.26 -9.12 19.77
N ASP A 76 -0.09 -9.99 18.83
CA ASP A 76 0.10 -11.45 18.93
C ASP A 76 1.53 -11.91 18.55
N SER A 77 2.30 -11.04 17.90
CA SER A 77 3.70 -11.30 17.52
C SER A 77 4.62 -11.44 18.74
N ASN A 78 5.83 -11.97 18.54
CA ASN A 78 6.82 -12.09 19.62
C ASN A 78 7.21 -10.72 20.20
N GLU A 79 7.24 -9.68 19.38
CA GLU A 79 7.50 -8.30 19.78
C GLU A 79 6.31 -7.71 20.55
N GLY A 80 5.08 -8.00 20.11
CA GLY A 80 3.84 -7.55 20.75
C GLY A 80 3.60 -8.15 22.14
N LYS A 81 4.12 -9.36 22.40
CA LYS A 81 3.94 -10.07 23.68
C LYS A 81 4.48 -9.32 24.90
N GLN A 82 5.43 -8.40 24.73
CA GLN A 82 5.94 -7.57 25.82
C GLN A 82 4.89 -6.58 26.37
N PHE A 83 3.87 -6.26 25.57
CA PHE A 83 2.79 -5.35 25.96
C PHE A 83 1.63 -6.11 26.63
N ASN A 84 1.12 -5.52 27.70
CA ASN A 84 -0.05 -6.01 28.41
C ASN A 84 -1.32 -5.81 27.56
N LEU A 85 -1.42 -4.65 26.90
CA LEU A 85 -2.56 -4.22 26.09
C LEU A 85 -2.10 -3.44 24.85
N GLY A 86 -3.01 -3.27 23.89
CA GLY A 86 -2.83 -2.39 22.74
C GLY A 86 -3.98 -1.41 22.58
N TRP A 87 -3.69 -0.15 22.30
CA TRP A 87 -4.68 0.89 22.03
C TRP A 87 -4.59 1.34 20.57
N PHE A 88 -5.69 1.18 19.83
CA PHE A 88 -5.83 1.64 18.47
C PHE A 88 -6.67 2.93 18.46
N ILE A 89 -6.05 4.06 18.17
CA ILE A 89 -6.68 5.38 18.28
C ILE A 89 -6.70 6.05 16.90
N THR A 90 -7.88 6.47 16.44
CA THR A 90 -8.07 7.07 15.10
C THR A 90 -8.69 8.48 15.15
N THR A 91 -8.47 9.28 14.11
CA THR A 91 -9.09 10.60 13.89
C THR A 91 -10.57 10.53 13.52
N LYS A 92 -11.00 9.45 12.88
CA LYS A 92 -12.37 9.27 12.37
C LYS A 92 -13.06 8.15 13.15
N GLY A 93 -13.90 7.35 12.50
CA GLY A 93 -14.55 6.20 13.12
C GLY A 93 -14.03 4.88 12.57
N PHE A 94 -14.85 3.84 12.68
CA PHE A 94 -14.57 2.50 12.19
C PHE A 94 -15.67 2.13 11.21
N GLY A 95 -15.30 1.53 10.07
CA GLY A 95 -16.25 1.06 9.07
C GLY A 95 -17.10 -0.08 9.61
N GLY A 96 -18.21 -0.40 8.94
CA GLY A 96 -19.10 -1.51 9.33
C GLY A 96 -18.37 -2.83 9.58
N PRO A 97 -17.51 -3.32 8.65
CA PRO A 97 -16.72 -4.53 8.85
C PRO A 97 -15.74 -4.44 10.03
N ALA A 98 -15.10 -3.28 10.21
CA ALA A 98 -14.19 -3.02 11.33
C ALA A 98 -14.94 -3.05 12.67
N LEU A 99 -16.13 -2.46 12.75
CA LEU A 99 -17.01 -2.53 13.92
C LEU A 99 -17.49 -3.95 14.19
N SER A 100 -17.83 -4.73 13.16
CA SER A 100 -18.19 -6.14 13.31
C SER A 100 -17.03 -6.97 13.87
N LEU A 101 -15.80 -6.72 13.42
CA LEU A 101 -14.59 -7.34 13.96
C LEU A 101 -14.35 -6.95 15.42
N ILE A 102 -14.49 -5.66 15.75
CA ILE A 102 -14.39 -5.18 17.12
C ILE A 102 -15.42 -5.87 18.02
N ARG A 103 -16.65 -6.08 17.54
CA ARG A 103 -17.72 -6.76 18.28
C ARG A 103 -17.51 -8.26 18.42
N SER A 104 -16.75 -8.91 17.53
CA SER A 104 -16.46 -10.34 17.63
C SER A 104 -15.35 -10.66 18.63
N TRP A 105 -14.52 -9.66 19.00
CA TRP A 105 -13.51 -9.82 20.04
C TRP A 105 -14.14 -9.97 21.43
N ASN A 106 -13.64 -10.95 22.19
CA ASN A 106 -14.05 -11.15 23.57
C ASN A 106 -13.35 -10.13 24.49
N LYS A 107 -13.70 -10.14 25.79
CA LYS A 107 -13.09 -9.24 26.78
C LYS A 107 -11.58 -9.50 26.98
N ASP A 108 -11.11 -10.69 26.63
CA ASP A 108 -9.73 -11.15 26.83
C ASP A 108 -8.78 -10.71 25.71
N THR A 109 -9.28 -10.23 24.57
CA THR A 109 -8.44 -9.69 23.51
C THR A 109 -7.65 -8.49 24.03
N LYS A 110 -6.34 -8.40 23.72
CA LYS A 110 -5.45 -7.32 24.20
C LYS A 110 -5.76 -5.94 23.62
N ILE A 111 -6.49 -5.87 22.51
CA ILE A 111 -6.74 -4.64 21.76
C ILE A 111 -7.94 -3.85 22.31
N ARG A 112 -7.81 -2.52 22.36
CA ARG A 112 -8.89 -1.57 22.66
C ARG A 112 -8.90 -0.49 21.59
N CYS A 113 -10.08 -0.15 21.09
CA CYS A 113 -10.25 0.81 19.99
C CYS A 113 -10.93 2.10 20.48
N GLY A 114 -10.44 3.24 20.01
CA GLY A 114 -10.98 4.55 20.37
C GLY A 114 -10.84 5.61 19.27
N ILE A 115 -11.62 6.67 19.43
CA ILE A 115 -11.64 7.84 18.55
C ILE A 115 -11.18 9.05 19.36
N ALA A 116 -10.17 9.76 18.87
CA ALA A 116 -9.71 10.98 19.52
C ALA A 116 -10.51 12.18 19.02
N HIS A 117 -11.18 12.85 19.95
CA HIS A 117 -11.81 14.15 19.77
C HIS A 117 -10.98 15.24 20.45
N GLU A 118 -11.39 16.49 20.26
CA GLU A 118 -10.67 17.67 20.76
C GLU A 118 -10.35 17.61 22.27
N ASN A 119 -11.23 17.04 23.08
CA ASN A 119 -11.04 17.02 24.54
C ASN A 119 -11.20 15.65 25.18
N LYS A 120 -11.40 14.59 24.40
CA LYS A 120 -11.66 13.25 24.93
C LYS A 120 -11.28 12.14 23.96
N LEU A 121 -10.96 10.98 24.52
CA LEU A 121 -10.92 9.72 23.78
C LEU A 121 -12.27 9.02 23.98
N VAL A 122 -13.00 8.78 22.88
CA VAL A 122 -14.28 8.06 22.89
C VAL A 122 -14.01 6.60 22.58
N ASN A 123 -14.52 5.72 23.43
CA ASN A 123 -14.18 4.31 23.41
C ASN A 123 -15.23 3.50 22.68
N ILE A 124 -14.78 2.44 22.02
CA ILE A 124 -15.69 1.51 21.34
C ILE A 124 -15.83 0.20 22.13
N ASN A 125 -14.75 -0.27 22.78
CA ASN A 125 -14.73 -1.53 23.55
C ASN A 125 -14.08 -1.40 24.94
N GLY A 126 -14.58 -0.52 25.81
CA GLY A 126 -14.31 -0.59 27.25
C GLY A 126 -12.98 -0.01 27.71
N PHE A 127 -12.80 1.28 27.52
CA PHE A 127 -12.02 2.13 28.41
C PHE A 127 -13.04 2.90 29.26
N GLU A 128 -12.75 3.12 30.54
CA GLU A 128 -13.51 4.09 31.32
C GLU A 128 -13.42 5.46 30.65
N ASP A 129 -14.56 6.14 30.51
CA ASP A 129 -14.66 7.45 29.87
C ASP A 129 -13.70 8.43 30.54
N ILE A 130 -12.71 8.91 29.79
CA ILE A 130 -11.78 9.95 30.25
C ILE A 130 -12.56 11.27 30.24
N ALA A 131 -13.22 11.58 31.35
CA ALA A 131 -13.94 12.83 31.56
C ALA A 131 -12.98 13.99 31.86
N SER A 132 -13.34 15.14 31.30
CA SER A 132 -12.61 16.40 31.20
C SER A 132 -12.09 16.97 32.52
N GLY A 133 -10.81 17.37 32.54
CA GLY A 133 -10.21 18.25 33.55
C GLY A 133 -9.49 19.43 32.89
N ASN A 134 -9.79 20.64 33.34
CA ASN A 134 -9.33 21.92 32.79
C ASN A 134 -7.83 22.22 33.03
N ASN A 135 -7.18 22.67 31.95
CA ASN A 135 -6.07 23.62 31.80
C ASN A 135 -4.66 23.45 32.44
N ASN A 136 -3.71 23.77 31.55
CA ASN A 136 -2.32 24.26 31.69
C ASN A 136 -1.19 23.26 31.98
N GLY A 137 -0.49 22.89 30.89
CA GLY A 137 0.85 22.33 30.92
C GLY A 137 1.53 22.48 29.55
N THR A 138 2.38 23.49 29.43
CA THR A 138 3.31 23.70 28.32
C THR A 138 4.38 22.62 28.31
N THR A 139 4.66 22.02 27.16
CA THR A 139 5.95 21.36 26.90
C THR A 139 6.32 21.49 25.43
N ASN A 140 7.51 22.01 25.21
CA ASN A 140 8.23 22.07 23.94
C ASN A 140 8.74 20.67 23.58
N SER A 141 8.70 20.33 22.30
CA SER A 141 9.82 19.67 21.64
C SER A 141 9.59 19.71 20.14
N ASP A 142 10.31 20.62 19.49
CA ASP A 142 10.62 20.54 18.07
C ASP A 142 11.29 19.19 17.79
N ASN A 143 10.66 18.36 16.96
CA ASN A 143 11.33 17.23 16.35
C ASN A 143 11.12 17.34 14.84
N GLU A 144 12.19 17.74 14.16
CA GLU A 144 12.29 17.74 12.71
C GLU A 144 11.96 16.34 12.16
N ASN A 145 10.96 16.30 11.30
CA ASN A 145 10.49 15.11 10.59
C ASN A 145 11.59 14.57 9.67
N ASN A 146 12.35 13.58 10.13
CA ASN A 146 13.17 12.75 9.25
C ASN A 146 12.35 11.52 8.83
N THR A 147 11.44 11.70 7.88
CA THR A 147 10.67 10.61 7.29
C THR A 147 11.60 9.70 6.49
N SER A 148 11.65 8.41 6.85
CA SER A 148 12.33 7.38 6.05
C SER A 148 11.83 7.46 4.61
N LYS A 149 12.76 7.54 3.64
CA LYS A 149 12.42 7.73 2.21
C LYS A 149 11.53 6.56 1.73
N LYS A 150 10.27 6.85 1.40
CA LYS A 150 9.35 5.91 0.76
C LYS A 150 9.67 5.76 -0.72
N LEU A 151 9.44 4.58 -1.28
CA LEU A 151 9.55 4.31 -2.71
C LEU A 151 8.18 4.35 -3.36
N TYR A 152 8.08 5.01 -4.52
CA TYR A 152 6.84 5.16 -5.26
C TYR A 152 6.88 4.44 -6.60
N PHE A 153 5.89 3.58 -6.82
CA PHE A 153 5.65 2.88 -8.09
C PHE A 153 4.39 3.45 -8.74
N GLY A 154 4.43 3.73 -10.04
CA GLY A 154 3.26 4.05 -10.84
C GLY A 154 3.02 2.99 -11.90
N ILE A 155 1.84 2.37 -11.91
CA ILE A 155 1.48 1.39 -12.93
C ILE A 155 0.62 2.10 -13.98
N PHE A 156 1.20 2.37 -15.14
CA PHE A 156 0.52 3.08 -16.22
C PHE A 156 0.05 2.11 -17.29
N THR A 157 -1.00 2.47 -18.01
CA THR A 157 -1.36 1.76 -19.24
C THR A 157 -1.74 2.72 -20.34
N CYS A 158 -1.45 2.33 -21.56
CA CYS A 158 -1.82 3.01 -22.78
C CYS A 158 -3.18 2.55 -23.33
N LYS A 159 -3.81 1.54 -22.71
CA LYS A 159 -5.12 1.00 -23.11
C LYS A 159 -5.79 0.21 -21.98
N GLY A 160 -7.13 0.21 -21.94
CA GLY A 160 -7.89 -0.71 -21.10
C GLY A 160 -7.59 -2.18 -21.45
N GLY A 161 -7.52 -3.04 -20.42
CA GLY A 161 -7.45 -4.50 -20.57
C GLY A 161 -6.06 -5.14 -20.75
N VAL A 162 -4.95 -4.39 -20.62
CA VAL A 162 -3.59 -4.97 -20.60
C VAL A 162 -3.13 -5.40 -19.20
N GLY A 163 -4.01 -5.32 -18.20
CA GLY A 163 -3.78 -5.81 -16.84
C GLY A 163 -3.08 -4.84 -15.88
N LYS A 164 -3.30 -3.53 -16.02
CA LYS A 164 -2.75 -2.49 -15.11
C LYS A 164 -3.06 -2.77 -13.63
N THR A 165 -4.35 -2.85 -13.29
CA THR A 165 -4.83 -3.14 -11.93
C THR A 165 -4.33 -4.49 -11.43
N THR A 166 -4.29 -5.50 -12.31
CA THR A 166 -3.71 -6.81 -12.01
C THR A 166 -2.23 -6.70 -11.63
N VAL A 167 -1.44 -5.96 -12.40
CA VAL A 167 -0.02 -5.74 -12.12
C VAL A 167 0.17 -4.97 -10.82
N ALA A 168 -0.63 -3.93 -10.57
CA ALA A 168 -0.56 -3.14 -9.34
C ALA A 168 -0.79 -4.01 -8.09
N GLY A 169 -1.92 -4.72 -8.03
CA GLY A 169 -2.27 -5.54 -6.88
C GLY A 169 -1.29 -6.68 -6.60
N HIS A 170 -0.84 -7.38 -7.65
CA HIS A 170 0.05 -8.53 -7.47
C HIS A 170 1.52 -8.14 -7.27
N LEU A 171 1.98 -7.03 -7.83
CA LEU A 171 3.30 -6.49 -7.48
C LEU A 171 3.35 -6.07 -6.03
N ALA A 172 2.28 -5.43 -5.52
CA ALA A 172 2.17 -5.11 -4.10
C ALA A 172 2.24 -6.37 -3.24
N GLY A 173 1.52 -7.42 -3.66
CA GLY A 173 1.58 -8.74 -3.05
C GLY A 173 2.99 -9.34 -3.01
N ALA A 174 3.72 -9.28 -4.14
CA ALA A 174 5.07 -9.83 -4.23
C ALA A 174 6.05 -9.08 -3.31
N LEU A 175 5.99 -7.75 -3.28
CA LEU A 175 6.80 -6.93 -2.38
C LEU A 175 6.42 -7.18 -0.91
N ALA A 176 5.14 -7.36 -0.60
CA ALA A 176 4.69 -7.74 0.74
C ALA A 176 5.19 -9.13 1.17
N LEU A 177 5.23 -10.10 0.25
CA LEU A 177 5.84 -11.42 0.49
C LEU A 177 7.35 -11.33 0.75
N GLN A 178 8.02 -10.30 0.23
CA GLN A 178 9.42 -10.01 0.52
C GLN A 178 9.63 -9.24 1.84
N GLY A 179 8.56 -8.97 2.58
CA GLY A 179 8.61 -8.34 3.91
C GLY A 179 8.41 -6.82 3.92
N PHE A 180 8.10 -6.21 2.77
CA PHE A 180 7.86 -4.76 2.72
C PHE A 180 6.44 -4.40 3.17
N ASN A 181 6.34 -3.30 3.91
CA ASN A 181 5.05 -2.68 4.18
C ASN A 181 4.64 -1.88 2.94
N VAL A 182 3.59 -2.34 2.25
CA VAL A 182 3.12 -1.75 0.99
C VAL A 182 1.76 -1.09 1.16
N ALA A 183 1.57 0.06 0.53
CA ALA A 183 0.26 0.70 0.34
C ALA A 183 -0.09 0.73 -1.15
N LEU A 184 -1.37 0.49 -1.46
CA LEU A 184 -1.93 0.64 -2.80
C LEU A 184 -2.77 1.92 -2.88
N VAL A 185 -2.62 2.67 -3.97
CA VAL A 185 -3.40 3.89 -4.23
C VAL A 185 -4.10 3.75 -5.57
N ASP A 186 -5.43 3.73 -5.58
CA ASP A 186 -6.24 3.71 -6.78
C ASP A 186 -6.45 5.15 -7.28
N LEU A 187 -5.77 5.49 -8.38
CA LEU A 187 -5.90 6.77 -9.06
C LEU A 187 -6.80 6.66 -10.30
N ASP A 188 -7.37 5.49 -10.55
CA ASP A 188 -8.28 5.28 -11.67
C ASP A 188 -9.71 5.67 -11.26
N PRO A 189 -10.38 6.60 -11.96
CA PRO A 189 -11.76 6.97 -11.64
C PRO A 189 -12.73 5.77 -11.69
N GLU A 190 -12.40 4.70 -12.42
CA GLU A 190 -13.20 3.49 -12.46
C GLU A 190 -13.12 2.65 -11.17
N GLN A 191 -12.14 2.92 -10.30
CA GLN A 191 -11.91 2.27 -9.02
C GLN A 191 -11.88 0.74 -9.11
N ASN A 192 -11.28 0.21 -10.18
CA ASN A 192 -11.24 -1.23 -10.44
C ASN A 192 -10.42 -1.97 -9.38
N LEU A 193 -9.37 -1.34 -8.82
CA LEU A 193 -8.60 -1.93 -7.74
C LEU A 193 -9.47 -2.02 -6.49
N GLN A 194 -10.10 -0.92 -6.08
CA GLN A 194 -10.99 -0.90 -4.91
C GLN A 194 -12.12 -1.94 -5.02
N LYS A 195 -12.68 -2.16 -6.21
CA LYS A 195 -13.69 -3.20 -6.43
C LYS A 195 -13.15 -4.62 -6.25
N LEU A 196 -11.91 -4.86 -6.69
CA LEU A 196 -11.31 -6.20 -6.66
C LEU A 196 -10.80 -6.58 -5.27
N VAL A 197 -10.28 -5.61 -4.53
CA VAL A 197 -9.58 -5.85 -3.28
C VAL A 197 -10.14 -5.11 -2.08
N GLY A 198 -11.23 -4.37 -2.25
CA GLY A 198 -11.86 -3.60 -1.18
C GLY A 198 -10.85 -2.67 -0.50
N ASP A 199 -10.96 -2.58 0.81
CA ASP A 199 -10.10 -1.73 1.65
C ASP A 199 -8.72 -2.33 1.96
N GLY A 200 -8.45 -3.56 1.52
CA GLY A 200 -7.17 -4.20 1.79
C GLY A 200 -7.07 -5.65 1.32
N VAL A 201 -5.85 -6.08 1.03
CA VAL A 201 -5.52 -7.42 0.54
C VAL A 201 -4.73 -8.18 1.59
N PHE A 202 -5.21 -9.35 1.98
CA PHE A 202 -4.42 -10.24 2.83
C PHE A 202 -3.39 -11.01 2.00
N VAL A 203 -2.14 -10.94 2.43
CA VAL A 203 -1.00 -11.66 1.84
C VAL A 203 -0.53 -12.70 2.86
N PRO A 204 -0.80 -14.00 2.61
CA PRO A 204 -0.39 -15.05 3.53
C PRO A 204 1.13 -15.20 3.54
N ASN A 205 1.74 -15.28 4.73
CA ASN A 205 3.14 -15.64 4.91
C ASN A 205 3.21 -17.08 5.45
N PRO A 206 3.74 -18.06 4.69
CA PRO A 206 3.83 -19.45 5.14
C PRO A 206 4.70 -19.64 6.39
N ASN A 207 5.65 -18.74 6.64
CA ASN A 207 6.65 -18.85 7.70
C ASN A 207 6.40 -17.88 8.87
N GLY A 208 5.23 -17.22 8.91
CA GLY A 208 4.96 -16.20 9.91
C GLY A 208 3.52 -15.69 9.87
N VAL A 209 3.31 -14.49 10.41
CA VAL A 209 2.01 -13.82 10.36
C VAL A 209 1.86 -13.16 8.99
N GLY A 210 0.75 -13.43 8.30
CA GLY A 210 0.45 -12.76 7.04
C GLY A 210 0.27 -11.25 7.22
N THR A 211 0.52 -10.48 6.17
CA THR A 211 0.39 -9.03 6.18
C THR A 211 -0.83 -8.59 5.38
N THR A 212 -1.37 -7.42 5.68
CA THR A 212 -2.49 -6.85 4.93
C THR A 212 -2.06 -5.56 4.27
N ILE A 213 -2.11 -5.54 2.94
CA ILE A 213 -1.83 -4.35 2.14
C ILE A 213 -3.06 -3.46 2.19
N GLN A 214 -2.90 -2.20 2.56
CA GLN A 214 -3.98 -1.23 2.61
C GLN A 214 -4.22 -0.61 1.22
N VAL A 215 -5.48 -0.39 0.88
CA VAL A 215 -5.87 0.24 -0.39
C VAL A 215 -6.54 1.57 -0.09
N PHE A 216 -6.09 2.61 -0.79
CA PHE A 216 -6.58 3.98 -0.65
C PHE A 216 -7.08 4.48 -2.00
N ASP A 217 -8.20 5.20 -2.02
CA ASP A 217 -8.56 6.02 -3.18
C ASP A 217 -7.79 7.35 -3.18
N GLU A 218 -7.75 8.01 -4.34
CA GLU A 218 -7.09 9.32 -4.51
C GLU A 218 -7.53 10.39 -3.49
N SER A 219 -8.83 10.46 -3.17
CA SER A 219 -9.39 11.51 -2.31
C SER A 219 -8.98 11.34 -0.84
N VAL A 220 -8.76 10.09 -0.44
CA VAL A 220 -8.40 9.70 0.92
C VAL A 220 -6.88 9.66 1.12
N TRP A 221 -6.14 9.42 0.04
CA TRP A 221 -4.69 9.30 0.11
C TRP A 221 -4.04 10.53 0.76
N HIS A 222 -3.12 10.24 1.68
CA HIS A 222 -2.23 11.19 2.30
C HIS A 222 -0.97 10.46 2.76
N GLU A 223 0.17 11.13 2.74
CA GLU A 223 1.45 10.52 3.09
C GLU A 223 1.48 9.99 4.53
N ASP A 224 0.78 10.69 5.43
CA ASP A 224 0.63 10.30 6.83
C ASP A 224 -0.36 9.15 7.06
N ALA A 225 -1.31 8.92 6.14
CA ALA A 225 -2.30 7.86 6.28
C ALA A 225 -1.68 6.45 6.18
N ALA A 226 -0.53 6.35 5.51
CA ALA A 226 0.27 5.14 5.38
C ALA A 226 1.71 5.39 5.83
N ARG A 227 1.92 6.02 6.99
CA ARG A 227 3.27 6.37 7.50
C ARG A 227 4.20 5.17 7.67
N ASP A 228 3.65 4.02 8.03
CA ASP A 228 4.32 2.73 8.22
C ASP A 228 4.70 2.03 6.91
N CYS A 229 4.19 2.50 5.76
CA CYS A 229 4.56 1.93 4.47
C CYS A 229 5.95 2.39 4.03
N GLN A 230 6.69 1.43 3.48
CA GLN A 230 7.98 1.66 2.82
C GLN A 230 7.80 1.86 1.31
N ILE A 231 6.75 1.25 0.75
CA ILE A 231 6.46 1.28 -0.68
C ILE A 231 5.01 1.71 -0.91
N VAL A 232 4.82 2.59 -1.89
CA VAL A 232 3.51 3.02 -2.39
C VAL A 232 3.39 2.61 -3.84
N ILE A 233 2.32 1.89 -4.19
CA ILE A 233 2.02 1.51 -5.58
C ILE A 233 0.74 2.21 -6.02
N CYS A 234 0.85 3.06 -7.03
CA CYS A 234 -0.26 3.78 -7.63
C CYS A 234 -0.79 3.01 -8.85
N ASP A 235 -2.05 2.58 -8.81
CA ASP A 235 -2.79 2.12 -10.00
C ASP A 235 -3.25 3.36 -10.80
N CYS A 236 -2.44 3.79 -11.77
CA CYS A 236 -2.62 5.09 -12.42
C CYS A 236 -3.81 5.11 -13.38
N SER A 237 -4.42 6.27 -13.59
CA SER A 237 -5.40 6.43 -14.67
C SER A 237 -4.72 6.24 -16.04
N PRO A 238 -5.39 5.62 -17.04
CA PRO A 238 -4.85 5.48 -18.41
C PRO A 238 -4.52 6.80 -19.09
N ALA A 239 -5.23 7.87 -18.73
CA ALA A 239 -4.96 9.22 -19.20
C ALA A 239 -4.01 9.91 -18.22
N LEU A 240 -2.80 10.27 -18.66
CA LEU A 240 -1.76 10.78 -17.76
C LEU A 240 -2.21 12.04 -17.02
N GLU A 241 -2.92 12.93 -17.70
CA GLU A 241 -3.44 14.20 -17.19
C GLU A 241 -4.46 14.05 -16.05
N ARG A 242 -5.05 12.87 -15.88
CA ARG A 242 -5.96 12.56 -14.76
C ARG A 242 -5.22 12.15 -13.49
N ASN A 243 -3.93 11.85 -13.58
CA ASN A 243 -3.14 11.49 -12.41
C ASN A 243 -2.64 12.76 -11.72
N PRO A 244 -2.67 12.82 -10.37
CA PRO A 244 -2.12 13.97 -9.64
C PRO A 244 -0.66 14.22 -9.98
N LYS A 245 -0.35 15.38 -10.55
CA LYS A 245 1.01 15.74 -10.97
C LYS A 245 2.04 15.55 -9.85
N LYS A 246 1.68 15.92 -8.61
CA LYS A 246 2.54 15.74 -7.42
C LYS A 246 2.90 14.27 -7.15
N LEU A 247 2.01 13.32 -7.46
CA LEU A 247 2.32 11.89 -7.33
C LEU A 247 3.22 11.43 -8.47
N VAL A 248 2.95 11.85 -9.70
CA VAL A 248 3.78 11.51 -10.87
C VAL A 248 5.22 12.02 -10.70
N GLU A 249 5.40 13.24 -10.17
CA GLU A 249 6.70 13.83 -9.84
C GLU A 249 7.49 13.03 -8.78
N ARG A 250 6.79 12.30 -7.90
CA ARG A 250 7.38 11.51 -6.81
C ARG A 250 7.73 10.08 -7.20
N LEU A 251 7.22 9.56 -8.32
CA LEU A 251 7.47 8.18 -8.73
C LEU A 251 8.98 7.90 -8.87
N ASP A 252 9.45 6.86 -8.21
CA ASP A 252 10.80 6.31 -8.41
C ASP A 252 10.79 5.31 -9.57
N TYR A 253 9.70 4.55 -9.70
CA TYR A 253 9.54 3.48 -10.67
C TYR A 253 8.20 3.59 -11.40
N CYS A 254 8.18 3.42 -12.71
CA CYS A 254 6.95 3.27 -13.48
C CYS A 254 6.96 1.94 -14.20
N ILE A 255 5.86 1.20 -14.14
CA ILE A 255 5.67 -0.05 -14.89
C ILE A 255 4.58 0.14 -15.91
N ILE A 256 4.87 -0.27 -17.15
CA ILE A 256 3.97 -0.16 -18.29
C ILE A 256 3.77 -1.57 -18.87
N PRO A 257 2.70 -2.28 -18.49
CA PRO A 257 2.41 -3.59 -19.05
C PRO A 257 1.94 -3.47 -20.50
N THR A 258 2.41 -4.40 -21.33
CA THR A 258 1.97 -4.58 -22.71
C THR A 258 1.79 -6.05 -23.02
N THR A 259 1.32 -6.38 -24.22
CA THR A 259 1.14 -7.78 -24.65
C THR A 259 2.09 -8.11 -25.79
N LEU A 260 2.64 -9.33 -25.79
CA LEU A 260 3.53 -9.78 -26.86
C LEU A 260 2.72 -10.38 -28.02
N ASN A 261 2.02 -9.51 -28.74
CA ASN A 261 1.32 -9.83 -29.98
C ASN A 261 1.44 -8.66 -30.98
N PRO A 262 1.12 -8.84 -32.26
CA PRO A 262 1.31 -7.79 -33.27
C PRO A 262 0.63 -6.46 -32.95
N LEU A 263 -0.56 -6.47 -32.34
CA LEU A 263 -1.27 -5.25 -31.96
C LEU A 263 -0.64 -4.57 -30.73
N GLY A 264 -0.25 -5.36 -29.74
CA GLY A 264 0.44 -4.91 -28.54
C GLY A 264 1.80 -4.27 -28.86
N ILE A 265 2.53 -4.80 -29.84
CA ILE A 265 3.83 -4.27 -30.22
C ILE A 265 3.67 -3.05 -31.15
N ASN A 266 2.90 -3.17 -32.25
CA ASN A 266 2.85 -2.10 -33.26
C ASN A 266 1.99 -0.91 -32.83
N LYS A 267 0.78 -1.16 -32.29
CA LYS A 267 -0.14 -0.09 -31.92
C LYS A 267 0.18 0.44 -30.53
N HIS A 268 0.34 -0.43 -29.53
CA HIS A 268 0.65 0.07 -28.18
C HIS A 268 2.09 0.56 -28.08
N GLY A 269 3.05 0.08 -28.88
CA GLY A 269 4.42 0.58 -28.86
C GLY A 269 4.53 2.10 -29.04
N LYS A 270 3.81 2.68 -30.03
CA LYS A 270 3.77 4.13 -30.23
C LYS A 270 3.14 4.87 -29.04
N VAL A 271 2.05 4.34 -28.49
CA VAL A 271 1.37 4.97 -27.34
C VAL A 271 2.24 4.89 -26.08
N ILE A 272 2.95 3.78 -25.87
CA ILE A 272 3.89 3.61 -24.76
C ILE A 272 5.04 4.61 -24.89
N GLN A 273 5.61 4.80 -26.09
CA GLN A 273 6.62 5.83 -26.30
C GLN A 273 6.10 7.23 -25.97
N GLN A 274 4.86 7.55 -26.39
CA GLN A 274 4.23 8.83 -26.05
C GLN A 274 4.03 8.96 -24.52
N THR A 275 3.52 7.94 -23.84
CA THR A 275 3.37 7.94 -22.38
C THR A 275 4.71 8.13 -21.67
N VAL A 276 5.79 7.50 -22.16
CA VAL A 276 7.14 7.73 -21.60
C VAL A 276 7.55 9.20 -21.77
N GLN A 277 7.36 9.77 -22.96
CA GLN A 277 7.68 11.18 -23.22
C GLN A 277 6.88 12.13 -22.32
N GLU A 278 5.57 11.89 -22.16
CA GLU A 278 4.69 12.68 -21.30
C GLU A 278 5.08 12.55 -19.81
N ILE A 279 5.37 11.34 -19.33
CA ILE A 279 5.90 11.13 -17.98
C ILE A 279 7.22 11.90 -17.82
N ARG A 280 8.11 11.90 -18.81
CA ARG A 280 9.40 12.61 -18.76
C ARG A 280 9.28 14.13 -18.73
N GLN A 281 8.18 14.70 -19.23
CA GLN A 281 7.88 16.12 -19.08
C GLN A 281 7.61 16.50 -17.61
N ILE A 282 7.16 15.54 -16.80
CA ILE A 282 6.81 15.73 -15.39
C ILE A 282 7.93 15.21 -14.47
N ASN A 283 8.44 14.01 -14.72
CA ASN A 283 9.40 13.30 -13.89
C ASN A 283 10.59 12.78 -14.72
N LYS A 284 11.72 13.48 -14.57
CA LYS A 284 13.00 13.16 -15.24
C LYS A 284 13.80 12.04 -14.56
N ASN A 285 13.39 11.63 -13.35
CA ASN A 285 14.21 10.80 -12.47
C ASN A 285 13.73 9.35 -12.35
N ALA A 286 12.45 9.08 -12.59
CA ALA A 286 11.87 7.74 -12.49
C ALA A 286 12.55 6.75 -13.44
N HIS A 287 12.69 5.49 -13.03
CA HIS A 287 12.99 4.39 -13.94
C HIS A 287 11.68 3.86 -14.54
N LEU A 288 11.60 3.77 -15.87
CA LEU A 288 10.41 3.27 -16.57
C LEU A 288 10.67 1.89 -17.15
N PHE A 289 9.79 0.94 -16.84
CA PHE A 289 9.91 -0.45 -17.24
C PHE A 289 8.72 -0.85 -18.11
N VAL A 290 8.99 -1.32 -19.32
CA VAL A 290 7.97 -1.96 -20.17
C VAL A 290 8.04 -3.46 -19.93
N VAL A 291 6.94 -4.06 -19.47
CA VAL A 291 6.85 -5.48 -19.14
C VAL A 291 5.82 -6.19 -20.02
N VAL A 292 6.16 -7.38 -20.49
CA VAL A 292 5.18 -8.24 -21.18
C VAL A 292 4.28 -8.89 -20.16
N ASN A 293 2.99 -8.59 -20.24
CA ASN A 293 1.91 -9.20 -19.48
C ASN A 293 1.08 -10.16 -20.36
N ASN A 294 0.38 -11.08 -19.71
CA ASN A 294 -0.44 -12.13 -20.33
C ASN A 294 0.34 -12.89 -21.42
N PHE A 295 1.59 -13.24 -21.12
CA PHE A 295 2.48 -13.94 -22.03
C PHE A 295 1.97 -15.36 -22.29
N LYS A 296 1.79 -15.70 -23.56
CA LYS A 296 1.46 -17.05 -24.03
C LYS A 296 2.59 -17.50 -24.94
N ASP A 297 3.19 -18.65 -24.66
CA ASP A 297 4.28 -19.18 -25.48
C ASP A 297 3.79 -19.40 -26.92
N PRO A 298 4.29 -18.63 -27.91
CA PRO A 298 3.87 -18.74 -29.29
C PRO A 298 4.68 -19.81 -30.06
N GLY A 299 5.59 -20.51 -29.38
CA GLY A 299 6.60 -21.40 -29.95
C GLY A 299 7.85 -20.66 -30.44
N VAL A 300 8.97 -21.38 -30.47
CA VAL A 300 10.33 -20.84 -30.67
C VAL A 300 10.45 -19.86 -31.85
N ARG A 301 9.99 -20.23 -33.04
CA ARG A 301 10.13 -19.40 -34.25
C ARG A 301 9.35 -18.08 -34.15
N ARG A 302 8.10 -18.13 -33.66
CA ARG A 302 7.26 -16.93 -33.51
C ARG A 302 7.76 -16.06 -32.36
N PHE A 303 8.21 -16.68 -31.28
CA PHE A 303 8.73 -15.96 -30.13
C PHE A 303 9.97 -15.14 -30.51
N LYS A 304 10.93 -15.74 -31.25
CA LYS A 304 12.10 -15.02 -31.76
C LYS A 304 11.72 -13.79 -32.60
N LEU A 305 10.74 -13.93 -33.50
CA LEU A 305 10.25 -12.81 -34.30
C LEU A 305 9.60 -11.73 -33.44
N LEU A 306 8.65 -12.10 -32.57
CA LEU A 306 7.94 -11.15 -31.71
C LEU A 306 8.90 -10.42 -30.76
N LYS A 307 9.87 -11.13 -30.18
CA LYS A 307 10.92 -10.55 -29.33
C LYS A 307 11.74 -9.52 -30.11
N GLN A 308 12.15 -9.83 -31.33
CA GLN A 308 12.90 -8.89 -32.17
C GLN A 308 12.09 -7.63 -32.45
N VAL A 309 10.84 -7.77 -32.88
CA VAL A 309 9.97 -6.61 -33.17
C VAL A 309 9.69 -5.80 -31.90
N TYR A 310 9.48 -6.47 -30.76
CA TYR A 310 9.30 -5.83 -29.46
C TYR A 310 10.52 -4.99 -29.05
N ALA A 311 11.73 -5.53 -29.19
CA ALA A 311 12.96 -4.78 -28.92
C ALA A 311 13.12 -3.58 -29.87
N THR A 312 12.89 -3.78 -31.18
CA THR A 312 12.96 -2.70 -32.17
C THR A 312 11.96 -1.60 -31.89
N ALA A 313 10.76 -1.93 -31.40
CA ALA A 313 9.74 -0.93 -31.08
C ALA A 313 10.17 0.07 -30.00
N TYR A 314 11.21 -0.21 -29.19
CA TYR A 314 11.69 0.69 -28.15
C TYR A 314 13.19 1.00 -28.26
N ASP A 315 13.82 0.68 -29.39
CA ASP A 315 15.27 0.82 -29.57
C ASP A 315 15.70 2.31 -29.51
N GLU A 316 14.96 3.19 -30.17
CA GLU A 316 15.26 4.64 -30.16
C GLU A 316 15.20 5.23 -28.75
N ILE A 317 14.13 4.93 -28.00
CA ILE A 317 13.95 5.47 -26.65
C ILE A 317 14.98 4.88 -25.67
N SER A 318 15.32 3.61 -25.81
CA SER A 318 16.34 2.94 -24.99
C SER A 318 17.74 3.52 -25.20
N LYS A 319 18.03 4.11 -26.37
CA LYS A 319 19.31 4.77 -26.67
C LYS A 319 19.43 6.16 -26.05
N ILE A 320 18.31 6.86 -25.89
CA ILE A 320 18.29 8.26 -25.43
C ILE A 320 17.94 8.42 -23.94
N ASP A 321 17.22 7.46 -23.36
CA ASP A 321 16.79 7.47 -21.97
C ASP A 321 17.43 6.29 -21.22
N ASN A 322 18.50 6.58 -20.49
CA ASN A 322 19.25 5.58 -19.71
C ASN A 322 18.47 5.01 -18.51
N LYS A 323 17.30 5.56 -18.19
CA LYS A 323 16.39 5.10 -17.15
C LYS A 323 15.13 4.45 -17.74
N PHE A 324 15.06 4.30 -19.05
CA PHE A 324 14.05 3.49 -19.72
C PHE A 324 14.55 2.05 -19.90
N HIS A 325 13.71 1.08 -19.57
CA HIS A 325 14.03 -0.35 -19.55
C HIS A 325 12.96 -1.12 -20.34
N CYS A 326 13.33 -1.59 -21.52
CA CYS A 326 12.56 -2.59 -22.25
C CYS A 326 12.92 -3.98 -21.70
N ILE A 327 12.06 -4.56 -20.85
CA ILE A 327 12.36 -5.85 -20.21
C ILE A 327 12.31 -6.96 -21.26
N ASP A 328 13.39 -7.74 -21.34
CA ASP A 328 13.43 -8.93 -22.18
C ASP A 328 12.42 -9.98 -21.66
N PRO A 329 11.42 -10.42 -22.45
CA PRO A 329 10.43 -11.39 -22.01
C PRO A 329 11.03 -12.78 -21.69
N GLU A 330 12.27 -13.07 -22.11
CA GLU A 330 13.00 -14.27 -21.65
C GLU A 330 13.54 -14.13 -20.23
N GLU A 331 13.85 -12.91 -19.78
CA GLU A 331 14.28 -12.66 -18.40
C GLU A 331 13.07 -12.57 -17.46
N VAL A 332 12.10 -11.72 -17.81
CA VAL A 332 10.91 -11.49 -16.98
C VAL A 332 9.70 -11.22 -17.86
N CYS A 333 8.63 -11.97 -17.63
CA CYS A 333 7.29 -11.69 -18.13
C CYS A 333 6.25 -12.19 -17.12
N ILE A 334 5.03 -11.67 -17.24
CA ILE A 334 3.89 -12.22 -16.50
C ILE A 334 3.15 -13.19 -17.43
N ARG A 335 3.21 -14.49 -17.08
CA ARG A 335 2.59 -15.55 -17.88
C ARG A 335 1.07 -15.48 -17.81
N ALA A 336 0.42 -15.87 -18.89
CA ALA A 336 -1.02 -16.10 -18.89
C ALA A 336 -1.34 -17.18 -17.85
N SER A 337 -2.35 -16.91 -17.02
CA SER A 337 -2.75 -17.78 -15.93
C SER A 337 -4.25 -17.68 -15.71
N ASP A 338 -4.91 -18.82 -15.52
CA ASP A 338 -6.33 -18.86 -15.18
C ASP A 338 -6.59 -18.22 -13.82
N LEU A 339 -5.65 -18.33 -12.88
CA LEU A 339 -5.74 -17.64 -11.57
C LEU A 339 -5.81 -16.11 -11.75
N LEU A 340 -5.04 -15.56 -12.69
CA LEU A 340 -5.08 -14.11 -12.98
C LEU A 340 -6.32 -13.75 -13.81
N TYR A 341 -6.75 -14.62 -14.72
CA TYR A 341 -7.92 -14.40 -15.57
C TYR A 341 -9.22 -14.37 -14.76
N TYR A 342 -9.36 -15.27 -13.77
CA TYR A 342 -10.51 -15.34 -12.87
C TYR A 342 -10.31 -14.56 -11.58
N TRP A 343 -9.26 -13.74 -11.47
CA TRP A 343 -9.07 -12.88 -10.32
C TRP A 343 -10.24 -11.88 -10.21
N GLY A 344 -10.95 -11.93 -9.08
CA GLY A 344 -12.22 -11.22 -8.89
C GLY A 344 -13.45 -12.14 -8.79
N ILE A 345 -13.30 -13.45 -9.06
CA ILE A 345 -14.42 -14.40 -8.92
C ILE A 345 -14.98 -14.44 -7.49
N HIS A 346 -14.14 -14.17 -6.48
CA HIS A 346 -14.52 -14.09 -5.07
C HIS A 346 -15.60 -13.02 -4.80
N ILE A 347 -15.68 -11.98 -5.63
CA ILE A 347 -16.72 -10.95 -5.55
C ILE A 347 -18.09 -11.54 -5.91
N LEU A 348 -18.10 -12.46 -6.87
CA LEU A 348 -19.32 -13.12 -7.34
C LEU A 348 -19.75 -14.26 -6.40
N GLU A 349 -18.78 -14.94 -5.79
CA GLU A 349 -19.03 -16.07 -4.88
C GLU A 349 -19.62 -15.63 -3.53
N ASN A 350 -19.17 -14.50 -2.97
CA ASN A 350 -19.68 -13.96 -1.71
C ASN A 350 -19.86 -12.43 -1.80
N PRO A 351 -20.92 -11.96 -2.49
CA PRO A 351 -21.11 -10.52 -2.76
C PRO A 351 -21.31 -9.68 -1.49
N ASP A 352 -21.85 -10.29 -0.42
CA ASP A 352 -22.08 -9.60 0.87
C ASP A 352 -20.79 -9.43 1.70
N ASN A 353 -19.77 -10.27 1.45
CA ASN A 353 -18.48 -10.21 2.14
C ASN A 353 -17.35 -10.73 1.24
N PRO A 354 -16.97 -9.95 0.20
CA PRO A 354 -15.97 -10.39 -0.77
C PRO A 354 -14.62 -10.56 -0.08
N ALA A 355 -14.04 -11.77 -0.17
CA ALA A 355 -12.72 -12.04 0.36
C ALA A 355 -11.64 -11.45 -0.55
N SER A 356 -11.01 -10.35 -0.16
CA SER A 356 -9.88 -9.76 -0.88
C SER A 356 -8.67 -10.68 -0.91
N ARG A 357 -8.40 -11.29 -2.06
CA ARG A 357 -7.30 -12.26 -2.26
C ARG A 357 -6.51 -11.93 -3.52
N LEU A 358 -5.25 -12.34 -3.54
CA LEU A 358 -4.40 -12.35 -4.73
C LEU A 358 -4.49 -13.69 -5.44
N ALA A 359 -4.10 -13.72 -6.71
CA ALA A 359 -3.97 -14.93 -7.52
C ALA A 359 -2.72 -15.76 -7.15
N PHE A 360 -2.41 -15.90 -5.85
CA PHE A 360 -1.19 -16.50 -5.31
C PHE A 360 -1.37 -17.91 -4.76
N ASP A 361 -2.54 -18.51 -5.02
CA ASP A 361 -2.84 -19.88 -4.61
C ASP A 361 -1.90 -20.89 -5.28
N LEU A 362 -1.50 -21.91 -4.51
CA LEU A 362 -0.64 -22.99 -4.98
C LEU A 362 -1.45 -24.02 -5.76
N ILE A 363 -1.05 -24.30 -7.00
CA ILE A 363 -1.56 -25.41 -7.82
C ILE A 363 -0.44 -26.41 -8.01
N GLY A 364 -0.59 -27.62 -7.47
CA GLY A 364 0.46 -28.66 -7.55
C GLY A 364 1.79 -28.24 -6.92
N GLY A 365 1.74 -27.39 -5.89
CA GLY A 365 2.92 -26.86 -5.18
C GLY A 365 3.62 -25.68 -5.85
N ARG A 366 3.11 -25.17 -6.98
CA ARG A 366 3.66 -24.01 -7.69
C ARG A 366 2.62 -22.91 -7.86
N CYS A 367 3.08 -21.67 -8.05
CA CYS A 367 2.19 -20.56 -8.36
C CYS A 367 2.90 -19.62 -9.32
N TYR A 368 2.63 -19.79 -10.62
CA TYR A 368 3.27 -19.00 -11.66
C TYR A 368 3.04 -17.48 -11.52
N PRO A 369 1.82 -16.98 -11.22
CA PRO A 369 1.64 -15.56 -10.95
C PRO A 369 2.56 -15.05 -9.83
N ARG A 370 2.61 -15.75 -8.70
CA ARG A 370 3.46 -15.37 -7.57
C ARG A 370 4.94 -15.32 -7.95
N GLU A 371 5.42 -16.35 -8.64
CA GLU A 371 6.81 -16.43 -9.12
C GLU A 371 7.14 -15.31 -10.12
N ASP A 372 6.22 -15.01 -11.03
CA ASP A 372 6.41 -13.98 -12.07
C ASP A 372 6.48 -12.57 -11.46
N PHE A 373 5.62 -12.25 -10.49
CA PHE A 373 5.63 -10.96 -9.82
C PHE A 373 6.82 -10.79 -8.87
N ILE A 374 7.29 -11.86 -8.22
CA ILE A 374 8.55 -11.85 -7.46
C ILE A 374 9.73 -11.59 -8.41
N SER A 375 9.77 -12.29 -9.55
CA SER A 375 10.83 -12.10 -10.56
C SER A 375 10.84 -10.67 -11.13
N LEU A 376 9.67 -10.05 -11.29
CA LEU A 376 9.55 -8.65 -11.68
C LEU A 376 10.09 -7.69 -10.61
N ALA A 377 9.74 -7.90 -9.34
CA ALA A 377 10.27 -7.09 -8.24
C ALA A 377 11.81 -7.18 -8.17
N ASP A 378 12.37 -8.40 -8.23
CA ASP A 378 13.81 -8.64 -8.21
C ASP A 378 14.54 -8.00 -9.40
N TYR A 379 13.92 -8.02 -10.59
CA TYR A 379 14.48 -7.38 -11.78
C TYR A 379 14.57 -5.86 -11.62
N ILE A 380 13.51 -5.23 -11.12
CA ILE A 380 13.47 -3.77 -10.91
C ILE A 380 14.54 -3.38 -9.89
N GLU A 381 14.66 -4.13 -8.80
CA GLU A 381 15.71 -3.94 -7.80
C GLU A 381 17.10 -3.97 -8.42
N ARG A 382 17.41 -5.05 -9.16
CA ARG A 382 18.72 -5.27 -9.77
C ARG A 382 19.10 -4.18 -10.77
N LYS A 383 18.13 -3.68 -11.55
CA LYS A 383 18.37 -2.69 -12.62
C LYS A 383 18.40 -1.26 -12.13
N ALA A 384 17.58 -0.91 -11.16
CA ALA A 384 17.45 0.46 -10.69
C ALA A 384 18.11 0.73 -9.33
N GLY A 385 18.67 -0.29 -8.68
CA GLY A 385 19.43 -0.14 -7.45
C GLY A 385 18.54 0.31 -6.30
N ILE A 386 17.60 -0.53 -5.88
CA ILE A 386 16.87 -0.27 -4.64
C ILE A 386 17.77 -0.65 -3.47
N GLY A 387 18.54 0.31 -2.94
CA GLY A 387 19.39 0.09 -1.76
C GLY A 387 18.63 -0.31 -0.47
N ILE A 388 17.30 -0.27 -0.50
CA ILE A 388 16.40 -0.59 0.63
C ILE A 388 16.04 -2.08 0.69
N LEU A 389 16.04 -2.83 -0.43
CA LEU A 389 15.57 -4.23 -0.44
C LEU A 389 16.62 -5.24 0.10
N ARG A 390 17.88 -4.82 0.29
CA ARG A 390 19.00 -5.65 0.80
C ARG A 390 19.56 -5.23 2.14
N THR A 391 19.02 -4.19 2.77
CA THR A 391 19.37 -3.81 4.14
C THR A 391 18.35 -4.42 5.10
N SER A 392 18.41 -5.76 5.23
CA SER A 392 17.84 -6.49 6.37
C SER A 392 18.95 -6.84 7.34
#